data_AF-A0A820NK85-F1
#
_entry.id   AF-A0A820NK85-F1
#
_cell.length_a   1.000
_cell.length_b   1.000
_cell.length_c   1.000
_cell.angle_alpha   90.00
_cell.angle_beta   90.00
_cell.angle_gamma   90.00
#
_symmetry.space_group_name_H-M   'P 1'
#
loop_
_entity.id
_entity.type
_entity.pdbx_description
1 polymer ?
#
loop_
_entity_poly.entity_id
_entity_poly.type
_entity_poly.pdbx_seq_one_letter_code
_entity_poly.pdbx_strand_id
1 'polypeptide(L)'
;MATSSKKGLTSKYNEDEYFRLTVKKLIVLAFVSLDRVIIGFDLICDQLDDASEDLRGYFEKMWIGEPKRRGTGRKKPQFDHKLWNVYDRAIATVPRPNN
;
A
#
# COMPACT_ATOMS: atom_id res chain seq x y z
N MET A 1 1.70 -15.62 -31.70
CA MET A 1 2.93 -14.86 -31.36
C MET A 1 2.52 -13.68 -30.50
N ALA A 2 2.81 -13.72 -29.20
CA ALA A 2 2.62 -12.58 -28.30
C ALA A 2 3.95 -12.37 -27.57
N THR A 3 4.72 -11.39 -28.01
CA THR A 3 5.93 -10.94 -27.33
C THR A 3 5.51 -10.15 -26.10
N SER A 4 5.28 -10.84 -24.99
CA SER A 4 5.14 -10.23 -23.66
C SER A 4 6.48 -9.62 -23.27
N SER A 5 6.71 -8.38 -23.69
CA SER A 5 7.90 -7.60 -23.34
C SER A 5 7.92 -7.43 -21.82
N LYS A 6 8.78 -8.19 -21.14
CA LYS A 6 9.11 -8.03 -19.71
C LYS A 6 9.85 -6.71 -19.50
N LYS A 7 9.22 -5.58 -19.74
CA LYS A 7 9.58 -4.36 -19.00
C LYS A 7 9.07 -4.59 -17.58
N GLY A 8 9.94 -5.08 -16.70
CA GLY A 8 9.59 -5.31 -15.31
C GLY A 8 9.13 -4.01 -14.63
N LEU A 9 8.41 -4.12 -13.51
CA LEU A 9 7.91 -2.98 -12.74
C LEU A 9 8.99 -1.92 -12.46
N THR A 10 10.27 -2.30 -12.43
CA THR A 10 11.41 -1.39 -12.32
C THR A 10 11.52 -0.39 -13.48
N SER A 11 11.43 -0.84 -14.74
CA SER A 11 11.48 0.06 -15.91
C SER A 11 10.27 0.97 -15.91
N LYS A 12 9.09 0.42 -15.60
CA LYS A 12 7.86 1.21 -15.45
C LYS A 12 7.99 2.27 -14.35
N TYR A 13 8.52 1.93 -13.18
CA TYR A 13 8.76 2.87 -12.08
C TYR A 13 9.72 4.01 -12.46
N ASN A 14 10.70 3.75 -13.33
CA ASN A 14 11.65 4.76 -13.75
C ASN A 14 11.08 5.66 -14.86
N GLU A 15 10.34 5.08 -15.80
CA GLU A 15 9.87 5.74 -17.02
C GLU A 15 8.48 6.40 -16.87
N ASP A 16 7.61 5.85 -16.03
CA ASP A 16 6.24 6.33 -15.80
C ASP A 16 6.14 7.06 -14.45
N GLU A 17 6.06 8.39 -14.52
CA GLU A 17 5.92 9.24 -13.35
C GLU A 17 4.62 8.99 -12.58
N TYR A 18 3.51 8.77 -13.29
CA TYR A 18 2.21 8.56 -12.66
C TYR A 18 2.20 7.25 -11.86
N PHE A 19 2.72 6.18 -12.46
CA PHE A 19 2.88 4.90 -11.76
C PHE A 19 3.81 5.04 -10.55
N ARG A 20 4.97 5.71 -10.71
CA ARG A 20 5.91 5.96 -9.61
C ARG A 20 5.27 6.72 -8.44
N LEU A 21 4.52 7.79 -8.74
CA LEU A 21 3.83 8.56 -7.72
C LEU A 21 2.75 7.72 -7.03
N THR A 22 2.01 6.91 -7.77
CA THR A 22 0.99 6.01 -7.23
C THR A 22 1.61 4.97 -6.28
N VAL A 23 2.73 4.36 -6.66
CA VAL A 23 3.48 3.46 -5.76
C VAL A 23 3.96 4.19 -4.50
N LYS A 24 4.45 5.43 -4.62
CA LYS A 24 4.86 6.23 -3.44
C LYS A 24 3.70 6.53 -2.49
N LYS A 25 2.46 6.68 -2.99
CA LYS A 25 1.28 6.86 -2.13
C LYS A 25 1.07 5.68 -1.17
N LEU A 26 1.50 4.46 -1.53
CA LEU A 26 1.42 3.30 -0.63
C LEU A 26 2.23 3.52 0.66
N ILE A 27 3.36 4.24 0.59
CA ILE A 27 4.17 4.60 1.77
C ILE A 27 3.46 5.65 2.61
N VAL A 28 2.74 6.57 1.96
CA VAL A 28 1.99 7.66 2.62
C VAL A 28 0.84 7.12 3.47
N LEU A 29 0.38 5.87 3.26
CA LEU A 29 -0.62 5.23 4.12
C LEU A 29 -0.22 5.18 5.60
N ALA A 30 1.08 5.24 5.92
CA ALA A 30 1.55 5.37 7.31
C ALA A 30 1.01 6.62 8.02
N PHE A 31 0.65 7.65 7.26
CA PHE A 31 0.11 8.92 7.74
C PHE A 31 -1.41 9.02 7.60
N VAL A 32 -2.09 7.93 7.26
CA VAL A 32 -3.57 7.88 7.21
C VAL A 32 -4.07 7.28 8.52
N SER A 33 -5.20 7.76 9.03
CA SER A 33 -5.81 7.18 10.24
C SER A 33 -6.10 5.68 10.06
N LEU A 34 -5.96 4.90 11.13
CA LEU A 34 -6.06 3.43 11.07
C LEU A 34 -7.39 2.93 10.47
N ASP A 35 -8.50 3.62 10.75
CA ASP A 35 -9.83 3.33 10.21
C ASP A 35 -9.95 3.58 8.70
N ARG A 36 -9.06 4.40 8.12
CA ARG A 36 -9.07 4.79 6.71
C ARG A 36 -7.97 4.14 5.88
N VAL A 37 -6.99 3.47 6.50
CA VAL A 37 -5.87 2.81 5.81
C VAL A 37 -6.36 1.87 4.70
N ILE A 38 -7.38 1.05 5.00
CA ILE A 38 -7.96 0.09 4.05
C ILE A 38 -8.56 0.82 2.84
N ILE A 39 -9.41 1.82 3.09
CA ILE A 39 -10.06 2.60 2.03
C ILE A 39 -9.02 3.34 1.17
N GLY A 40 -8.01 3.93 1.82
CA GLY A 40 -6.92 4.62 1.13
C GLY A 40 -6.11 3.68 0.24
N PHE A 41 -5.85 2.45 0.70
CA PHE A 41 -5.18 1.44 -0.12
C PHE A 41 -6.01 1.04 -1.34
N ASP A 42 -7.31 0.78 -1.16
CA ASP A 42 -8.20 0.37 -2.25
C ASP A 42 -8.26 1.48 -3.34
N LEU A 43 -8.37 2.77 -2.93
CA LEU A 43 -8.33 3.92 -3.84
C LEU A 43 -6.99 4.08 -4.59
N ILE A 44 -5.87 3.71 -3.98
CA ILE A 44 -4.56 3.70 -4.65
C ILE A 44 -4.50 2.55 -5.66
N CYS A 45 -5.05 1.39 -5.31
CA CYS A 45 -5.10 0.23 -6.20
C CYS A 45 -5.93 0.51 -7.45
N ASP A 46 -7.03 1.25 -7.34
CA ASP A 46 -7.86 1.64 -8.50
C ASP A 46 -7.08 2.48 -9.54
N GLN A 47 -5.96 3.09 -9.16
CA GLN A 47 -5.07 3.86 -10.04
C GLN A 47 -3.94 3.02 -10.66
N LEU A 48 -3.68 1.83 -10.12
CA LEU A 48 -2.70 0.92 -10.68
C LEU A 48 -3.32 0.17 -11.86
N ASP A 49 -2.48 -0.39 -12.74
CA ASP A 49 -2.93 -1.29 -13.80
C ASP A 49 -2.84 -2.76 -13.38
N ASP A 50 -3.31 -3.65 -14.24
CA ASP A 50 -3.32 -5.10 -14.03
C ASP A 50 -1.90 -5.68 -13.97
N ALA A 51 -0.94 -5.06 -14.69
CA ALA A 51 0.47 -5.46 -14.62
C ALA A 51 1.08 -5.29 -13.21
N SER A 52 0.38 -4.59 -12.31
CA SER A 52 0.77 -4.35 -10.93
C SER A 52 0.09 -5.30 -9.92
N GLU A 53 -0.64 -6.32 -10.39
CA GLU A 53 -1.40 -7.25 -9.52
C GLU A 53 -0.51 -7.91 -8.45
N ASP A 54 0.68 -8.39 -8.82
CA ASP A 54 1.64 -9.00 -7.89
C ASP A 54 2.07 -8.02 -6.78
N LEU A 55 2.24 -6.74 -7.13
CA LEU A 55 2.58 -5.69 -6.17
C LEU A 55 1.43 -5.43 -5.21
N ARG A 56 0.19 -5.37 -5.72
CA ARG A 56 -1.01 -5.21 -4.89
C ARG A 56 -1.16 -6.37 -3.92
N GLY A 57 -1.08 -7.60 -4.40
CA GLY A 57 -1.21 -8.81 -3.58
C GLY A 57 -0.12 -8.90 -2.51
N TYR A 58 1.10 -8.49 -2.82
CA TYR A 58 2.16 -8.36 -1.84
C TYR A 58 1.79 -7.35 -0.73
N PHE A 59 1.34 -6.15 -1.09
CA PHE A 59 0.96 -5.15 -0.09
C PHE A 59 -0.24 -5.59 0.76
N GLU A 60 -1.22 -6.23 0.15
CA GLU A 60 -2.38 -6.80 0.85
C GLU A 60 -1.95 -7.82 1.90
N LYS A 61 -1.10 -8.77 1.51
CA LYS A 61 -0.64 -9.81 2.44
C LYS A 61 0.19 -9.24 3.59
N MET A 62 1.09 -8.33 3.28
CA MET A 62 2.10 -7.86 4.24
C MET A 62 1.55 -6.82 5.20
N TRP A 63 0.81 -5.81 4.72
CA TRP A 63 0.47 -4.62 5.52
C TRP A 63 -1.02 -4.33 5.63
N ILE A 64 -1.85 -4.67 4.63
CA ILE A 64 -3.27 -4.23 4.63
C ILE A 64 -4.21 -5.30 5.21
N GLY A 65 -4.02 -6.55 4.82
CA GLY A 65 -4.88 -7.69 5.07
C GLY A 65 -5.65 -8.10 3.82
N GLU A 66 -5.45 -9.33 3.34
CA GLU A 66 -6.15 -9.82 2.14
C GLU A 66 -7.66 -9.94 2.37
N PRO A 67 -8.51 -9.60 1.40
CA PRO A 67 -9.93 -9.95 1.41
C PRO A 67 -10.13 -11.46 1.65
N LYS A 68 -11.08 -11.82 2.51
CA LYS A 68 -11.44 -13.23 2.69
C LYS A 68 -12.14 -13.74 1.43
N ARG A 69 -11.68 -14.89 0.92
CA ARG A 69 -12.32 -15.56 -0.23
C ARG A 69 -13.76 -16.03 0.04
N ARG A 70 -14.13 -16.21 1.31
CA ARG A 70 -15.48 -16.59 1.76
C ARG A 70 -15.83 -15.79 3.01
N GLY A 71 -17.06 -15.25 3.04
CA GLY A 71 -17.56 -14.41 4.12
C GLY A 71 -17.12 -12.95 4.01
N THR A 72 -17.43 -12.16 5.03
CA THR A 72 -17.11 -10.72 5.10
C THR A 72 -15.80 -10.45 5.83
N GLY A 73 -15.10 -9.40 5.42
CA GLY A 73 -13.90 -8.88 6.08
C GLY A 73 -12.57 -9.33 5.46
N ARG A 74 -11.48 -8.91 6.11
CA ARG A 74 -10.10 -9.16 5.69
C ARG A 74 -9.40 -10.14 6.64
N LYS A 75 -8.39 -10.85 6.15
CA LYS A 75 -7.42 -11.57 6.98
C LYS A 75 -6.53 -10.56 7.70
N LYS A 76 -5.93 -10.97 8.82
CA LYS A 76 -4.93 -10.15 9.49
C LYS A 76 -3.69 -10.01 8.58
N PRO A 77 -3.15 -8.80 8.35
CA PRO A 77 -1.88 -8.64 7.67
C PRO A 77 -0.74 -9.24 8.48
N GLN A 78 0.37 -9.56 7.81
CA GLN A 78 1.59 -10.02 8.50
C GLN A 78 2.10 -8.97 9.50
N PHE A 79 2.03 -7.69 9.14
CA PHE A 79 2.38 -6.56 9.99
C PHE A 79 1.14 -5.76 10.34
N ASP A 80 0.76 -5.81 11.62
CA ASP A 80 -0.36 -5.07 12.18
C ASP A 80 -0.23 -3.56 11.91
N HIS A 81 -1.34 -2.89 11.59
CA HIS A 81 -1.33 -1.47 11.22
C HIS A 81 -0.72 -0.60 12.32
N LYS A 82 -0.95 -0.96 13.59
CA LYS A 82 -0.40 -0.24 14.75
C LYS A 82 1.13 -0.24 14.82
N LEU A 83 1.78 -1.18 14.14
CA LEU A 83 3.24 -1.31 14.15
C LEU A 83 3.92 -0.23 13.28
N TRP A 84 3.32 0.09 12.13
CA TRP A 84 3.94 0.94 11.11
C TRP A 84 3.22 2.27 10.92
N ASN A 85 1.96 2.39 11.35
CA ASN A 85 1.23 3.63 11.27
C ASN A 85 1.82 4.69 12.22
N VAL A 86 1.83 5.93 11.75
CA VAL A 86 2.39 7.08 12.47
C VAL A 86 1.42 8.25 12.52
N TYR A 87 0.17 8.09 12.07
CA TYR A 87 -0.82 9.17 11.99
C TYR A 87 -0.99 9.91 13.32
N ASP A 88 -1.31 9.18 14.40
CA ASP A 88 -1.51 9.77 15.73
C ASP A 88 -0.27 10.53 16.20
N ARG A 89 0.94 10.01 15.92
CA ARG A 89 2.20 10.69 16.26
C ARG A 89 2.43 11.94 15.42
N ALA A 90 2.07 11.90 14.14
CA ALA A 90 2.23 13.03 13.23
C ALA A 90 1.32 14.21 13.60
N ILE A 91 0.10 13.93 14.05
CA ILE A 91 -0.85 14.97 14.46
C ILE A 91 -0.65 15.45 15.89
N ALA A 92 -0.14 14.61 16.79
CA ALA A 92 -0.14 14.92 18.22
C ALA A 92 0.91 15.95 18.66
N THR A 93 1.81 16.43 17.77
CA THR A 93 2.87 17.42 18.08
C THR A 93 3.64 17.17 19.38
N VAL A 94 3.63 15.94 19.92
CA VAL A 94 4.25 15.64 21.22
C VAL A 94 5.77 15.56 21.02
N PRO A 95 6.55 16.32 21.81
CA PRO A 95 8.01 16.20 21.81
C PRO A 95 8.42 14.76 22.14
N ARG A 96 9.39 14.20 21.42
CA ARG A 96 9.95 12.91 21.79
C ARG A 96 10.65 13.05 23.15
N PRO A 97 10.44 12.14 24.11
CA PRO A 97 11.34 12.05 25.25
C PRO A 97 12.74 11.70 24.70
N ASN A 98 13.73 12.52 25.06
CA ASN A 98 15.12 12.34 24.66
C ASN A 98 15.65 11.06 25.33
N ASN A 99 16.18 10.11 24.53
CA ASN A 99 16.90 8.94 25.04
C ASN A 99 18.33 9.32 25.40
#